data_AF-A0A8J5M520-F1
#
_entry.id   AF-A0A8J5M520-F1
#
_cell.length_a   1.000
_cell.length_b   1.000
_cell.length_c   1.000
_cell.angle_alpha   90.00
_cell.angle_beta   90.00
_cell.angle_gamma   90.00
#
_symmetry.space_group_name_H-M   'P 1'
#
loop_
_entity.id
_entity.type
_entity.pdbx_description
1 polymer ?
#
loop_
_entity_poly.entity_id
_entity_poly.type
_entity_poly.pdbx_seq_one_letter_code
_entity_poly.pdbx_strand_id
1 'polypeptide(L)'
;MADQKRVHPMMMDVESPPSTISGESSISEKAAAAISPTLTAPPEKRLRRCRFRRCCCRCFCCAACGLVLLAAALGISYLALDPMLPAYSVDRFQVTSFDMSGTGTVRAAFNVTVTASNPNKGLGICYGHGSRLRVLYSGQTLCEGALPTFCQGHRNTSVLTVALAAREAVELGSAKAEDLQRQEEEKTVPLVFEGEVPVRVTVVGAAKLWEVVSWVRCSLVVDSLNARQQIHMKSSSCKFSVHL
;
A
#
# COMPACT_ATOMS: atom_id res chain seq x y z
N MET A 1 8.22 -29.01 47.84
CA MET A 1 9.33 -29.18 48.83
C MET A 1 10.62 -29.44 48.06
N ALA A 2 11.74 -29.62 48.75
CA ALA A 2 13.06 -29.96 48.20
C ALA A 2 13.04 -31.31 47.41
N ASP A 3 14.08 -31.74 46.68
CA ASP A 3 15.50 -31.55 46.96
C ASP A 3 16.44 -31.59 45.74
N GLN A 4 17.71 -31.20 45.95
CA GLN A 4 18.74 -31.02 44.93
C GLN A 4 19.90 -32.00 45.15
N LYS A 5 20.36 -32.71 44.10
CA LYS A 5 21.68 -33.38 44.16
C LYS A 5 22.47 -33.29 42.85
N ARG A 6 23.78 -33.11 43.02
CA ARG A 6 24.76 -32.72 41.98
C ARG A 6 26.04 -33.54 42.20
N VAL A 7 26.43 -34.38 41.25
CA VAL A 7 27.74 -35.07 41.25
C VAL A 7 28.31 -35.15 39.83
N HIS A 8 29.60 -34.87 39.74
CA HIS A 8 30.57 -35.00 38.64
C HIS A 8 31.93 -35.29 39.33
N PRO A 9 33.04 -35.68 38.65
CA PRO A 9 33.24 -36.10 37.26
C PRO A 9 34.02 -37.45 37.18
N MET A 10 35.07 -37.53 36.35
CA MET A 10 36.10 -38.58 36.11
C MET A 10 35.78 -39.50 34.90
N MET A 11 36.57 -39.44 33.81
CA MET A 11 37.78 -40.25 33.48
C MET A 11 37.41 -41.70 33.04
N MET A 12 38.17 -42.45 32.23
CA MET A 12 39.57 -42.31 31.77
C MET A 12 39.80 -43.00 30.40
N ASP A 13 41.02 -43.00 29.87
CA ASP A 13 41.55 -42.04 28.86
C ASP A 13 42.61 -42.74 27.98
N VAL A 14 42.81 -42.31 26.72
CA VAL A 14 43.92 -42.74 25.81
C VAL A 14 44.35 -41.52 24.98
N GLU A 15 45.53 -40.89 25.12
CA GLU A 15 46.92 -41.29 25.49
C GLU A 15 47.77 -41.84 24.33
N SER A 16 48.63 -40.96 23.78
CA SER A 16 49.92 -41.29 23.12
C SER A 16 50.71 -39.99 22.83
N PRO A 17 51.66 -39.60 23.71
CA PRO A 17 52.56 -38.43 23.56
C PRO A 17 53.92 -38.87 22.92
N PRO A 18 55.12 -38.24 23.08
CA PRO A 18 55.48 -36.99 23.79
C PRO A 18 56.54 -36.03 23.16
N SER A 19 56.64 -34.85 23.78
CA SER A 19 57.81 -34.02 24.15
C SER A 19 59.10 -33.93 23.31
N THR A 20 59.38 -32.72 22.79
CA THR A 20 60.35 -31.71 23.29
C THR A 20 61.68 -32.10 24.03
N ILE A 21 62.68 -31.19 23.88
CA ILE A 21 63.83 -30.79 24.76
C ILE A 21 65.28 -31.28 24.42
N SER A 22 66.16 -30.29 24.12
CA SER A 22 67.64 -30.16 24.38
C SER A 22 68.74 -31.05 23.74
N GLY A 23 69.90 -30.39 23.51
CA GLY A 23 71.26 -30.96 23.37
C GLY A 23 71.79 -31.12 21.93
N GLU A 24 73.05 -30.85 21.59
CA GLU A 24 74.11 -30.07 22.28
C GLU A 24 75.26 -29.68 21.28
N SER A 25 76.13 -28.74 21.67
CA SER A 25 77.57 -28.56 21.35
C SER A 25 78.19 -29.25 20.09
N SER A 26 79.02 -28.62 19.24
CA SER A 26 80.22 -27.82 19.57
C SER A 26 80.99 -27.27 18.33
N ILE A 27 81.70 -26.12 18.50
CA ILE A 27 83.10 -25.75 18.08
C ILE A 27 83.55 -26.05 16.62
N SER A 28 84.25 -25.19 15.83
CA SER A 28 85.08 -23.97 16.01
C SER A 28 84.91 -23.01 14.79
N GLU A 29 85.72 -22.02 14.40
CA GLU A 29 86.97 -21.33 14.84
C GLU A 29 86.73 -19.81 14.51
N LYS A 30 86.98 -18.82 15.39
CA LYS A 30 88.26 -18.12 15.69
C LYS A 30 88.47 -16.77 14.97
N ALA A 31 88.20 -15.69 15.73
CA ALA A 31 88.81 -14.35 15.66
C ALA A 31 88.59 -13.50 14.38
N ALA A 32 88.68 -12.16 14.39
CA ALA A 32 89.16 -11.23 15.43
C ALA A 32 88.47 -9.84 15.40
N ALA A 33 88.91 -8.96 16.30
CA ALA A 33 88.82 -7.49 16.26
C ALA A 33 87.47 -6.80 16.57
N ALA A 34 87.44 -6.24 17.78
CA ALA A 34 86.44 -5.38 18.40
C ALA A 34 86.10 -4.04 17.68
N ILE A 35 84.96 -3.44 18.05
CA ILE A 35 84.85 -2.10 18.68
C ILE A 35 83.40 -1.87 19.18
N SER A 36 83.24 -1.13 20.28
CA SER A 36 81.96 -0.72 20.89
C SER A 36 82.02 0.76 21.29
N PRO A 37 80.92 1.38 21.76
CA PRO A 37 79.61 1.55 21.14
C PRO A 37 79.27 3.06 20.97
N THR A 38 78.07 3.43 20.52
CA THR A 38 77.58 4.83 20.64
C THR A 38 76.06 4.88 20.81
N LEU A 39 75.58 5.40 21.95
CA LEU A 39 74.19 5.80 22.12
C LEU A 39 73.91 7.08 21.31
N THR A 40 72.79 7.12 20.61
CA THR A 40 72.18 8.36 20.09
C THR A 40 70.67 8.38 20.37
N ALA A 41 70.10 9.58 20.39
CA ALA A 41 68.81 9.87 21.03
C ALA A 41 67.59 9.17 20.39
N PRO A 42 66.50 8.94 21.15
CA PRO A 42 65.26 8.38 20.61
C PRO A 42 64.63 9.32 19.57
N PRO A 43 64.13 8.81 18.43
CA PRO A 43 63.56 9.65 17.39
C PRO A 43 62.19 10.22 17.81
N GLU A 44 62.01 11.52 17.62
CA GLU A 44 60.71 12.17 17.84
C GLU A 44 59.61 11.52 17.00
N LYS A 45 58.49 11.18 17.64
CA LYS A 45 57.30 10.59 16.99
C LYS A 45 56.56 11.65 16.17
N ARG A 46 57.11 11.99 15.00
CA ARG A 46 56.55 12.94 14.03
C ARG A 46 55.14 12.50 13.62
N LEU A 47 54.12 13.07 14.27
CA LEU A 47 52.71 12.71 14.07
C LEU A 47 52.32 12.87 12.59
N ARG A 48 52.10 11.74 11.89
CA ARG A 48 51.70 11.70 10.48
C ARG A 48 50.31 12.33 10.31
N ARG A 49 50.27 13.64 10.06
CA ARG A 49 49.03 14.42 9.87
C ARG A 49 48.19 13.83 8.73
N CYS A 50 47.09 13.16 9.08
CA CYS A 50 46.37 12.23 8.21
C CYS A 50 45.84 12.88 6.92
N ARG A 51 46.39 12.52 5.75
CA ARG A 51 45.92 13.00 4.44
C ARG A 51 44.52 12.47 4.06
N PHE A 52 43.96 11.52 4.80
CA PHE A 52 42.62 10.94 4.61
C PHE A 52 41.47 11.98 4.61
N ARG A 53 41.60 13.09 5.35
CA ARG A 53 40.51 14.07 5.53
C ARG A 53 40.01 14.71 4.22
N ARG A 54 40.86 14.85 3.20
CA ARG A 54 40.46 15.42 1.89
C ARG A 54 39.71 14.43 0.99
N CYS A 55 40.01 13.13 1.05
CA CYS A 55 39.35 12.13 0.22
C CYS A 55 37.91 11.91 0.67
N CYS A 56 37.72 11.65 1.98
CA CYS A 56 36.40 11.39 2.55
C CYS A 56 35.42 12.58 2.34
N CYS A 57 35.92 13.81 2.47
CA CYS A 57 35.14 15.02 2.19
C CYS A 57 34.68 15.10 0.73
N ARG A 58 35.55 14.79 -0.25
CA ARG A 58 35.17 14.82 -1.67
C ARG A 58 34.12 13.74 -2.00
N CYS A 59 34.28 12.53 -1.47
CA CYS A 59 33.27 11.46 -1.64
C CYS A 59 31.92 11.85 -1.02
N PHE A 60 31.92 12.42 0.19
CA PHE A 60 30.70 12.91 0.84
C PHE A 60 30.02 14.03 0.04
N CYS A 61 30.78 15.01 -0.47
CA CYS A 61 30.23 16.05 -1.34
C CYS A 61 29.64 15.47 -2.64
N CYS A 62 30.32 14.52 -3.29
CA CYS A 62 29.78 13.87 -4.49
C CYS A 62 28.48 13.09 -4.20
N ALA A 63 28.42 12.37 -3.08
CA ALA A 63 27.20 11.67 -2.66
C ALA A 63 26.05 12.66 -2.33
N ALA A 64 26.34 13.75 -1.62
CA ALA A 64 25.36 14.79 -1.31
C ALA A 64 24.83 15.49 -2.57
N CYS A 65 25.71 15.85 -3.52
CA CYS A 65 25.29 16.39 -4.83
C CYS A 65 24.45 15.37 -5.62
N GLY A 66 24.80 14.08 -5.60
CA GLY A 66 24.01 13.01 -6.22
C GLY A 66 22.62 12.88 -5.61
N LEU A 67 22.50 12.94 -4.28
CA LEU A 67 21.20 12.93 -3.58
C LEU A 67 20.36 14.18 -3.89
N VAL A 68 20.98 15.37 -3.96
CA VAL A 68 20.28 16.61 -4.35
C VAL A 68 19.78 16.54 -5.79
N LEU A 69 20.59 16.04 -6.73
CA LEU A 69 20.18 15.84 -8.12
C LEU A 69 19.07 14.80 -8.27
N LEU A 70 19.13 13.70 -7.51
CA LEU A 70 18.07 12.69 -7.47
C LEU A 70 16.76 13.26 -6.90
N ALA A 71 16.83 13.98 -5.78
CA ALA A 71 15.66 14.64 -5.18
C ALA A 71 15.05 15.70 -6.11
N ALA A 72 15.88 16.49 -6.80
CA ALA A 72 15.43 17.45 -7.80
C ALA A 72 14.76 16.75 -9.00
N ALA A 73 15.36 15.67 -9.53
CA ALA A 73 14.77 14.90 -10.63
C ALA A 73 13.42 14.27 -10.25
N LEU A 74 13.30 13.71 -9.04
CA LEU A 74 12.04 13.17 -8.52
C LEU A 74 10.98 14.27 -8.31
N GLY A 75 11.37 15.42 -7.74
CA GLY A 75 10.47 16.57 -7.54
C GLY A 75 9.96 17.16 -8.86
N ILE A 76 10.85 17.33 -9.85
CA ILE A 76 10.50 17.76 -11.21
C ILE A 76 9.56 16.74 -11.87
N SER A 77 9.85 15.44 -11.72
CA SER A 77 9.00 14.37 -12.28
C SER A 77 7.59 14.36 -11.66
N TYR A 78 7.49 14.58 -10.34
CA TYR A 78 6.21 14.70 -9.64
C TYR A 78 5.41 15.91 -10.14
N LEU A 79 6.05 17.09 -10.23
CA LEU A 79 5.42 18.32 -10.73
C LEU A 79 5.03 18.25 -12.21
N ALA A 80 5.78 17.50 -13.03
CA ALA A 80 5.49 17.32 -14.46
C ALA A 80 4.36 16.29 -14.72
N LEU A 81 4.29 15.23 -13.90
CA LEU A 81 3.22 14.22 -14.02
C LEU A 81 1.90 14.72 -13.43
N ASP A 82 1.94 15.57 -12.39
CA ASP A 82 0.78 16.18 -11.73
C ASP A 82 -0.26 15.12 -11.31
N PRO A 83 0.10 14.20 -10.39
CA PRO A 83 -0.68 13.00 -10.10
C PRO A 83 -1.98 13.33 -9.38
N MET A 84 -3.07 13.35 -10.14
CA MET A 84 -4.43 13.61 -9.67
C MET A 84 -5.19 12.30 -9.46
N LEU A 85 -6.14 12.32 -8.53
CA LEU A 85 -7.00 11.15 -8.27
C LEU A 85 -8.09 11.02 -9.36
N PRO A 86 -8.54 9.80 -9.70
CA PRO A 86 -9.71 9.63 -10.56
C PRO A 86 -10.95 10.26 -9.92
N ALA A 87 -11.71 11.00 -10.71
CA ALA A 87 -13.01 11.52 -10.31
C ALA A 87 -14.11 10.54 -10.72
N TYR A 88 -15.12 10.36 -9.87
CA TYR A 88 -16.26 9.48 -10.15
C TYR A 88 -17.59 10.24 -10.00
N SER A 89 -18.59 9.90 -10.79
CA SER A 89 -19.97 10.37 -10.62
C SER A 89 -20.97 9.24 -10.82
N VAL A 90 -22.14 9.36 -10.18
CA VAL A 90 -23.30 8.52 -10.44
C VAL A 90 -24.25 9.34 -11.30
N ASP A 91 -24.30 9.02 -12.59
CA ASP A 91 -25.00 9.84 -13.59
C ASP A 91 -26.45 9.41 -13.77
N ARG A 92 -26.75 8.12 -13.54
CA ARG A 92 -28.10 7.55 -13.57
C ARG A 92 -28.21 6.40 -12.57
N PHE A 93 -29.38 6.30 -11.95
CA PHE A 93 -29.76 5.21 -11.05
C PHE A 93 -31.12 4.65 -11.52
N GLN A 94 -31.19 3.34 -11.75
CA GLN A 94 -32.39 2.65 -12.22
C GLN A 94 -32.68 1.42 -11.35
N VAL A 95 -33.93 1.18 -10.99
CA VAL A 95 -34.35 -0.10 -10.40
C VAL A 95 -34.59 -1.09 -11.54
N THR A 96 -34.04 -2.28 -11.40
CA THR A 96 -34.32 -3.45 -12.25
C THR A 96 -35.38 -4.35 -11.60
N SER A 97 -35.31 -4.52 -10.28
CA SER A 97 -36.38 -5.11 -9.47
C SER A 97 -36.35 -4.55 -8.04
N PHE A 98 -37.50 -4.45 -7.39
CA PHE A 98 -37.63 -4.14 -5.97
C PHE A 98 -38.87 -4.84 -5.43
N ASP A 99 -38.65 -5.82 -4.56
CA ASP A 99 -39.68 -6.64 -3.93
C ASP A 99 -39.53 -6.54 -2.41
N MET A 100 -40.62 -6.20 -1.72
CA MET A 100 -40.66 -6.07 -0.28
C MET A 100 -41.78 -6.95 0.28
N SER A 101 -41.42 -7.85 1.20
CA SER A 101 -42.36 -8.70 1.92
C SER A 101 -42.94 -7.97 3.14
N GLY A 102 -44.18 -8.31 3.52
CA GLY A 102 -44.80 -7.86 4.78
C GLY A 102 -44.05 -8.29 6.05
N THR A 103 -43.04 -9.15 5.93
CA THR A 103 -42.09 -9.51 7.02
C THR A 103 -40.93 -8.52 7.17
N GLY A 104 -40.85 -7.44 6.39
CA GLY A 104 -39.74 -6.49 6.43
C GLY A 104 -38.44 -7.00 5.78
N THR A 105 -38.54 -8.06 4.95
CA THR A 105 -37.47 -8.52 4.05
C THR A 105 -37.59 -7.86 2.69
N VAL A 106 -36.47 -7.37 2.16
CA VAL A 106 -36.37 -6.74 0.83
C VAL A 106 -35.42 -7.51 -0.07
N ARG A 107 -35.76 -7.61 -1.35
CA ARG A 107 -34.84 -7.93 -2.44
C ARG A 107 -34.88 -6.80 -3.45
N ALA A 108 -33.71 -6.38 -3.91
CA ALA A 108 -33.58 -5.32 -4.89
C ALA A 108 -32.52 -5.68 -5.94
N ALA A 109 -32.62 -5.07 -7.11
CA ALA A 109 -31.56 -5.00 -8.10
C ALA A 109 -31.61 -3.64 -8.79
N PHE A 110 -30.44 -3.04 -9.02
CA PHE A 110 -30.28 -1.71 -9.59
C PHE A 110 -29.27 -1.73 -10.73
N ASN A 111 -29.55 -0.96 -11.78
CA ASN A 111 -28.55 -0.60 -12.79
C ASN A 111 -28.06 0.82 -12.48
N VAL A 112 -26.78 0.93 -12.12
CA VAL A 112 -26.15 2.21 -11.77
C VAL A 112 -25.18 2.60 -12.87
N THR A 113 -25.38 3.77 -13.48
CA THR A 113 -24.44 4.34 -14.45
C THR A 113 -23.42 5.18 -13.71
N VAL A 114 -22.19 4.67 -13.62
CA VAL A 114 -21.05 5.33 -13.00
C VAL A 114 -20.14 5.87 -14.10
N THR A 115 -19.78 7.14 -14.02
CA THR A 115 -18.74 7.72 -14.87
C THR A 115 -17.44 7.80 -14.08
N ALA A 116 -16.37 7.22 -14.63
CA ALA A 116 -15.01 7.34 -14.13
C ALA A 116 -14.20 8.26 -15.04
N SER A 117 -13.56 9.28 -14.51
CA SER A 117 -12.74 10.23 -15.27
C SER A 117 -11.31 10.26 -14.74
N ASN A 118 -10.35 10.05 -15.63
CA ASN A 118 -8.93 10.15 -15.33
C ASN A 118 -8.40 11.54 -15.72
N PRO A 119 -8.24 12.50 -14.79
CA PRO A 119 -7.71 13.83 -15.10
C PRO A 119 -6.21 13.85 -15.46
N ASN A 120 -5.47 12.77 -15.19
CA ASN A 120 -4.01 12.75 -15.33
C ASN A 120 -3.56 12.95 -16.79
N LYS A 121 -2.45 13.68 -16.95
CA LYS A 121 -1.87 14.04 -18.25
C LYS A 121 -0.87 12.99 -18.76
N GLY A 122 -0.10 12.39 -17.85
CA GLY A 122 0.95 11.39 -18.16
C GLY A 122 0.72 10.00 -17.57
N LEU A 123 -0.39 9.78 -16.85
CA LEU A 123 -0.70 8.53 -16.14
C LEU A 123 -1.99 7.89 -16.66
N GLY A 124 -1.96 6.57 -16.85
CA GLY A 124 -3.12 5.74 -17.11
C GLY A 124 -3.57 4.99 -15.85
N ILE A 125 -4.87 4.72 -15.74
CA ILE A 125 -5.49 4.06 -14.58
C ILE A 125 -6.14 2.74 -15.01
N CYS A 126 -5.65 1.62 -14.48
CA CYS A 126 -6.19 0.29 -14.75
C CYS A 126 -6.99 -0.25 -13.56
N TYR A 127 -8.26 -0.54 -13.81
CA TYR A 127 -9.23 -1.04 -12.86
C TYR A 127 -9.13 -2.57 -12.77
N GLY A 128 -8.88 -3.08 -11.56
CA GLY A 128 -8.67 -4.50 -11.30
C GLY A 128 -9.94 -5.26 -10.91
N HIS A 129 -9.80 -6.58 -10.78
CA HIS A 129 -10.74 -7.38 -10.00
C HIS A 129 -10.66 -6.98 -8.51
N GLY A 130 -11.70 -7.31 -7.73
CA GLY A 130 -11.75 -7.00 -6.30
C GLY A 130 -12.41 -5.67 -5.95
N SER A 131 -12.91 -4.91 -6.94
CA SER A 131 -13.81 -3.80 -6.65
C SER A 131 -15.14 -4.30 -6.05
N ARG A 132 -15.67 -3.56 -5.06
CA ARG A 132 -16.91 -3.87 -4.38
C ARG A 132 -17.81 -2.63 -4.36
N LEU A 133 -18.86 -2.67 -5.16
CA LEU A 133 -19.92 -1.65 -5.18
C LEU A 133 -21.09 -2.11 -4.31
N ARG A 134 -21.74 -1.17 -3.62
CA ARG A 134 -22.88 -1.43 -2.74
C ARG A 134 -23.93 -0.32 -2.87
N VAL A 135 -25.21 -0.70 -2.72
CA VAL A 135 -26.29 0.26 -2.43
C VAL A 135 -26.81 -0.03 -1.03
N LEU A 136 -26.89 1.00 -0.19
CA LEU A 136 -27.32 0.90 1.18
C LEU A 136 -28.54 1.80 1.45
N TYR A 137 -29.43 1.33 2.31
CA TYR A 137 -30.53 2.11 2.90
C TYR A 137 -30.45 2.00 4.43
N SER A 138 -30.49 3.12 5.14
CA SER A 138 -30.43 3.17 6.61
C SER A 138 -29.32 2.27 7.21
N GLY A 139 -28.15 2.23 6.55
CA GLY A 139 -26.99 1.41 6.91
C GLY A 139 -27.02 -0.07 6.47
N GLN A 140 -28.18 -0.62 6.10
CA GLN A 140 -28.28 -1.99 5.55
C GLN A 140 -27.86 -2.00 4.08
N THR A 141 -27.03 -2.96 3.67
CA THR A 141 -26.69 -3.17 2.24
C THR A 141 -27.85 -3.87 1.54
N LEU A 142 -28.51 -3.21 0.60
CA LEU A 142 -29.59 -3.76 -0.22
C LEU A 142 -29.05 -4.59 -1.39
N CYS A 143 -27.99 -4.10 -2.06
CA CYS A 143 -27.41 -4.72 -3.24
C CYS A 143 -25.89 -4.61 -3.23
N GLU A 144 -25.23 -5.57 -3.90
CA GLU A 144 -23.80 -5.52 -4.21
C GLU A 144 -23.51 -5.78 -5.69
N GLY A 145 -22.32 -5.40 -6.13
CA GLY A 145 -21.75 -5.75 -7.42
C GLY A 145 -20.28 -5.36 -7.52
N ALA A 146 -19.73 -5.34 -8.73
CA ALA A 146 -18.33 -4.98 -9.00
C ALA A 146 -18.22 -4.22 -10.32
N LEU A 147 -17.22 -3.35 -10.45
CA LEU A 147 -16.85 -2.78 -11.75
C LEU A 147 -16.27 -3.89 -12.66
N PRO A 148 -16.48 -3.79 -13.99
CA PRO A 148 -15.70 -4.57 -14.95
C PRO A 148 -14.21 -4.19 -14.87
N THR A 149 -13.35 -5.02 -15.44
CA THR A 149 -11.93 -4.68 -15.63
C THR A 149 -11.75 -3.86 -16.91
N PHE A 150 -11.09 -2.69 -16.79
CA PHE A 150 -10.79 -1.80 -17.92
C PHE A 150 -9.56 -0.94 -17.60
N CYS A 151 -8.94 -0.34 -18.62
CA CYS A 151 -7.86 0.62 -18.45
C CYS A 151 -8.22 1.94 -19.15
N GLN A 152 -8.00 3.06 -18.45
CA GLN A 152 -8.14 4.41 -18.97
C GLN A 152 -6.78 4.98 -19.31
N GLY A 153 -6.60 5.47 -20.54
CA GLY A 153 -5.48 6.34 -20.89
C GLY A 153 -5.56 7.69 -20.16
N HIS A 154 -4.56 8.54 -20.39
CA HIS A 154 -4.55 9.92 -19.89
C HIS A 154 -5.79 10.71 -20.34
N ARG A 155 -6.30 11.61 -19.50
CA ARG A 155 -7.44 12.52 -19.82
C ARG A 155 -8.68 11.81 -20.40
N ASN A 156 -8.88 10.54 -20.08
CA ASN A 156 -9.98 9.74 -20.61
C ASN A 156 -11.14 9.63 -19.61
N THR A 157 -12.36 9.55 -20.13
CA THR A 157 -13.59 9.36 -19.34
C THR A 157 -14.28 8.09 -19.84
N SER A 158 -14.81 7.28 -18.92
CA SER A 158 -15.49 6.03 -19.24
C SER A 158 -16.80 5.95 -18.46
N VAL A 159 -17.90 5.84 -19.19
CA VAL A 159 -19.26 5.70 -18.67
C VAL A 159 -19.58 4.20 -18.62
N LEU A 160 -19.96 3.70 -17.44
CA LEU A 160 -20.14 2.27 -17.17
C LEU A 160 -21.47 2.04 -16.48
N THR A 161 -22.37 1.27 -17.11
CA THR A 161 -23.57 0.77 -16.43
C THR A 161 -23.23 -0.54 -15.73
N VAL A 162 -23.41 -0.59 -14.41
CA VAL A 162 -23.14 -1.75 -13.59
C VAL A 162 -24.44 -2.27 -12.98
N ALA A 163 -24.71 -3.56 -13.15
CA ALA A 163 -25.78 -4.25 -12.46
C ALA A 163 -25.35 -4.58 -11.02
N LEU A 164 -26.16 -4.17 -10.05
CA LEU A 164 -26.01 -4.46 -8.63
C LEU A 164 -27.25 -5.26 -8.19
N ALA A 165 -27.07 -6.33 -7.43
CA ALA A 165 -28.17 -7.18 -6.99
C ALA A 165 -28.05 -7.54 -5.51
N ALA A 166 -29.19 -7.75 -4.86
CA ALA A 166 -29.25 -8.40 -3.57
C ALA A 166 -28.75 -9.85 -3.71
N ARG A 167 -27.70 -10.23 -2.99
CA ARG A 167 -27.20 -11.63 -2.97
C ARG A 167 -28.25 -12.57 -2.37
N GLU A 168 -28.92 -12.09 -1.33
CA GLU A 168 -29.93 -12.78 -0.51
C GLU A 168 -31.04 -11.78 -0.15
N ALA A 169 -32.08 -12.19 0.58
CA ALA A 169 -33.06 -11.25 1.10
C ALA A 169 -32.47 -10.48 2.30
N VAL A 170 -32.72 -9.16 2.35
CA VAL A 170 -32.16 -8.26 3.37
C VAL A 170 -33.25 -7.93 4.39
N GLU A 171 -33.02 -8.27 5.66
CA GLU A 171 -33.88 -7.86 6.76
C GLU A 171 -33.57 -6.41 7.17
N LEU A 172 -34.58 -5.55 7.05
CA LEU A 172 -34.52 -4.15 7.51
C LEU A 172 -35.00 -3.99 8.95
N GLY A 173 -35.89 -4.88 9.41
CA GLY A 173 -36.66 -4.73 10.64
C GLY A 173 -37.83 -3.76 10.45
N SER A 174 -38.90 -3.93 11.24
CA SER A 174 -40.19 -3.23 11.06
C SER A 174 -40.05 -1.71 10.95
N ALA A 175 -39.37 -1.05 11.88
CA ALA A 175 -39.23 0.41 11.88
C ALA A 175 -38.58 0.95 10.58
N LYS A 176 -37.52 0.29 10.08
CA LYS A 176 -36.86 0.70 8.82
C LYS A 176 -37.67 0.33 7.57
N ALA A 177 -38.48 -0.73 7.65
CA ALA A 177 -39.42 -1.11 6.60
C ALA A 177 -40.58 -0.09 6.50
N GLU A 178 -41.14 0.32 7.64
CA GLU A 178 -42.18 1.36 7.74
C GLU A 178 -41.66 2.74 7.29
N ASP A 179 -40.45 3.13 7.71
CA ASP A 179 -39.78 4.35 7.22
C ASP A 179 -39.54 4.30 5.70
N LEU A 180 -39.14 3.16 5.15
CA LEU A 180 -38.90 3.00 3.71
C LEU A 180 -40.21 3.09 2.91
N GLN A 181 -41.28 2.46 3.37
CA GLN A 181 -42.60 2.57 2.73
C GLN A 181 -43.10 4.02 2.76
N ARG A 182 -43.02 4.70 3.92
CA ARG A 182 -43.41 6.12 4.02
C ARG A 182 -42.57 7.00 3.10
N GLN A 183 -41.27 6.72 2.95
CA GLN A 183 -40.38 7.47 2.06
C GLN A 183 -40.63 7.20 0.56
N GLU A 184 -41.14 6.03 0.17
CA GLU A 184 -41.69 5.79 -1.17
C GLU A 184 -42.96 6.62 -1.41
N GLU A 185 -43.87 6.66 -0.45
CA GLU A 185 -45.12 7.45 -0.52
C GLU A 185 -44.83 8.96 -0.57
N GLU A 186 -43.86 9.44 0.22
CA GLU A 186 -43.28 10.80 0.18
C GLU A 186 -42.38 11.04 -1.06
N LYS A 187 -42.13 10.02 -1.89
CA LYS A 187 -41.25 10.03 -3.06
C LYS A 187 -39.85 10.58 -2.79
N THR A 188 -39.26 10.26 -1.65
CA THR A 188 -38.03 10.89 -1.15
C THR A 188 -37.16 9.88 -0.40
N VAL A 189 -36.81 8.77 -1.07
CA VAL A 189 -35.99 7.71 -0.46
C VAL A 189 -34.50 8.07 -0.46
N PRO A 190 -33.84 8.16 0.71
CA PRO A 190 -32.40 8.36 0.82
C PRO A 190 -31.63 7.04 0.64
N LEU A 191 -30.81 6.97 -0.41
CA LEU A 191 -29.90 5.85 -0.66
C LEU A 191 -28.44 6.29 -0.50
N VAL A 192 -27.57 5.35 -0.18
CA VAL A 192 -26.12 5.56 -0.22
C VAL A 192 -25.51 4.57 -1.19
N PHE A 193 -24.87 5.06 -2.25
CA PHE A 193 -24.00 4.25 -3.10
C PHE A 193 -22.58 4.31 -2.57
N GLU A 194 -21.97 3.15 -2.32
CA GLU A 194 -20.58 3.02 -1.92
C GLU A 194 -19.79 2.22 -2.96
N GLY A 195 -18.55 2.64 -3.22
CA GLY A 195 -17.63 1.96 -4.11
C GLY A 195 -16.24 1.86 -3.48
N GLU A 196 -15.79 0.65 -3.24
CA GLU A 196 -14.42 0.29 -2.88
C GLU A 196 -13.74 -0.19 -4.17
N VAL A 197 -12.79 0.58 -4.72
CA VAL A 197 -12.26 0.37 -6.07
C VAL A 197 -10.73 0.37 -6.07
N PRO A 198 -10.07 -0.80 -6.15
CA PRO A 198 -8.63 -0.91 -6.30
C PRO A 198 -8.21 -0.52 -7.72
N VAL A 199 -7.31 0.46 -7.82
CA VAL A 199 -6.81 0.99 -9.10
C VAL A 199 -5.29 0.93 -9.16
N ARG A 200 -4.78 0.55 -10.33
CA ARG A 200 -3.35 0.44 -10.62
C ARG A 200 -2.92 1.57 -11.54
N VAL A 201 -1.97 2.37 -11.09
CA VAL A 201 -1.50 3.55 -11.84
C VAL A 201 -0.28 3.17 -12.67
N THR A 202 -0.28 3.62 -13.93
CA THR A 202 0.68 3.26 -14.97
C THR A 202 1.22 4.50 -15.67
N VAL A 203 2.48 4.47 -16.10
CA VAL A 203 3.06 5.48 -16.99
C VAL A 203 2.96 4.99 -18.44
N VAL A 204 2.86 5.95 -19.38
CA VAL A 204 2.93 5.70 -20.82
C VAL A 204 4.18 4.87 -21.14
N GLY A 205 4.00 3.63 -21.62
CA GLY A 205 5.08 2.64 -21.74
C GLY A 205 4.92 1.38 -20.87
N ALA A 206 3.76 1.19 -20.23
CA ALA A 206 3.33 -0.03 -19.52
C ALA A 206 4.04 -0.37 -18.19
N ALA A 207 4.86 0.53 -17.63
CA ALA A 207 5.32 0.40 -16.25
C ALA A 207 4.15 0.61 -15.25
N LYS A 208 3.93 -0.35 -14.34
CA LYS A 208 3.11 -0.16 -13.13
C LYS A 208 3.94 0.60 -12.10
N LEU A 209 3.39 1.67 -11.52
CA LEU A 209 4.06 2.45 -10.48
C LEU A 209 3.57 2.04 -9.09
N TRP A 210 2.26 2.13 -8.87
CA TRP A 210 1.63 1.85 -7.59
C TRP A 210 0.20 1.30 -7.77
N GLU A 211 -0.39 0.87 -6.67
CA GLU A 211 -1.75 0.38 -6.56
C GLU A 211 -2.35 1.02 -5.30
N VAL A 212 -3.56 1.58 -5.41
CA VAL A 212 -4.24 2.30 -4.33
C VAL A 212 -5.72 1.96 -4.34
N VAL A 213 -6.38 2.05 -3.17
CA VAL A 213 -7.82 1.81 -3.07
C VAL A 213 -8.54 3.15 -3.04
N SER A 214 -9.32 3.43 -4.09
CA SER A 214 -10.20 4.58 -4.13
C SER A 214 -11.56 4.24 -3.53
N TRP A 215 -11.97 5.04 -2.54
CA TRP A 215 -13.26 4.96 -1.88
C TRP A 215 -14.18 6.05 -2.40
N VAL A 216 -15.39 5.65 -2.76
CA VAL A 216 -16.47 6.52 -3.22
C VAL A 216 -17.66 6.33 -2.30
N ARG A 217 -18.25 7.43 -1.82
CA ARG A 217 -19.53 7.41 -1.12
C ARG A 217 -20.42 8.54 -1.63
N CYS A 218 -21.51 8.17 -2.29
CA CYS A 218 -22.52 9.10 -2.80
C CYS A 218 -23.81 8.96 -2.02
N SER A 219 -24.24 10.04 -1.37
CA SER A 219 -25.62 10.18 -0.88
C SER A 219 -26.52 10.54 -2.05
N LEU A 220 -27.54 9.74 -2.30
CA LEU A 220 -28.52 9.90 -3.38
C LEU A 220 -29.91 10.04 -2.77
N VAL A 221 -30.80 10.81 -3.41
CA VAL A 221 -32.23 10.81 -3.09
C VAL A 221 -33.00 10.49 -4.36
N VAL A 222 -33.83 9.45 -4.32
CA VAL A 222 -34.66 9.00 -5.46
C VAL A 222 -36.14 9.23 -5.17
N ASP A 223 -36.94 9.27 -6.23
CA ASP A 223 -38.38 9.53 -6.19
C ASP A 223 -39.26 8.28 -6.14
N SER A 224 -38.77 7.13 -6.62
CA SER A 224 -39.34 5.81 -6.32
C SER A 224 -38.33 4.69 -6.56
N LEU A 225 -38.53 3.58 -5.86
CA LEU A 225 -37.91 2.28 -6.03
C LEU A 225 -38.71 1.35 -6.97
N ASN A 226 -39.81 1.83 -7.58
CA ASN A 226 -40.65 1.02 -8.45
C ASN A 226 -40.01 0.79 -9.84
N ALA A 227 -39.63 -0.46 -10.13
CA ALA A 227 -39.03 -0.88 -11.41
C ALA A 227 -39.85 -0.58 -12.68
N ARG A 228 -41.14 -0.23 -12.54
CA ARG A 228 -42.02 0.15 -13.66
C ARG A 228 -42.07 1.65 -13.93
N GLN A 229 -41.44 2.47 -13.09
CA GLN A 229 -41.42 3.94 -13.23
C GLN A 229 -40.02 4.43 -13.61
N GLN A 230 -39.96 5.54 -14.34
CA GLN A 230 -38.68 6.20 -14.63
C GLN A 230 -38.25 6.98 -13.38
N ILE A 231 -37.10 6.60 -12.82
CA ILE A 231 -36.58 7.19 -11.58
C ILE A 231 -35.92 8.53 -11.88
N HIS A 232 -36.28 9.55 -11.11
CA HIS A 232 -35.61 10.83 -11.04
C HIS A 232 -34.81 10.96 -9.74
N MET A 233 -33.49 10.99 -9.88
CA MET A 233 -32.59 11.35 -8.79
C MET A 233 -32.82 12.83 -8.43
N LYS A 234 -33.52 13.09 -7.32
CA LYS A 234 -33.76 14.43 -6.77
C LYS A 234 -32.47 15.14 -6.38
N SER A 235 -31.48 14.39 -5.90
CA SER A 235 -30.15 14.90 -5.60
C SER A 235 -29.10 13.78 -5.56
N SER A 236 -27.84 14.17 -5.77
CA SER A 236 -26.66 13.31 -5.65
C SER A 236 -25.48 14.11 -5.13
N SER A 237 -24.86 13.67 -4.04
CA SER A 237 -23.66 14.30 -3.46
C SER A 237 -22.62 13.22 -3.16
N CYS A 238 -21.50 13.26 -3.88
CA CYS A 238 -20.42 12.28 -3.77
C CYS A 238 -19.22 12.84 -3.01
N LYS A 239 -18.63 12.00 -2.16
CA LYS A 239 -17.34 12.22 -1.50
C LYS A 239 -16.37 11.11 -1.92
N PHE A 240 -15.10 11.48 -2.04
CA PHE A 240 -14.03 10.60 -2.50
C PHE A 240 -12.88 10.64 -1.49
N SER A 241 -12.29 9.49 -1.21
CA SER A 241 -11.04 9.36 -0.47
C SER A 241 -10.18 8.29 -1.11
N VAL A 242 -8.87 8.35 -0.91
CA VAL A 242 -7.93 7.34 -1.39
C VAL A 242 -7.03 6.94 -0.24
N HIS A 243 -6.88 5.64 -0.05
CA HIS A 243 -5.92 5.05 0.88
C HIS A 243 -4.80 4.37 0.09
N LEU A 244 -3.57 4.48 0.61
CA LEU A 244 -2.36 3.84 0.12
C LEU A 244 -2.01 2.64 1.01
#